data_AF-A0A958I623-F1
#
_entry.id   AF-A0A958I623-F1
#
_cell.length_a   1.000
_cell.length_b   1.000
_cell.length_c   1.000
_cell.angle_alpha   90.00
_cell.angle_beta   90.00
_cell.angle_gamma   90.00
#
_symmetry.space_group_name_H-M   'P 1'
#
loop_
_entity.id
_entity.type
_entity.pdbx_description
1 polymer ?
#
loop_
_entity_poly.entity_id
_entity_poly.type
_entity_poly.pdbx_seq_one_letter_code
_entity_poly.pdbx_strand_id
1 'polypeptide(L)'
;MGGTLSPTEFYREFVNRYDCDISYYHFAAIWKRLIGEPKTGIASLIHRLSGNYTLSVCSNTDPLHWRVAQKNCTFLINFNFFFLSYKLNLLKPETAIYHAMITSLKTVPEKCVFIDDTRENVQSAKSIGIHAIHADTIETMLKELSKIEVL
;
A
#
# COMPACT_ATOMS: atom_id res chain seq x y z
N MET A 1 -8.66 13.02 2.25
CA MET A 1 -9.17 12.67 3.61
C MET A 1 -8.29 11.55 4.13
N GLY A 2 -7.34 11.87 5.01
CA GLY A 2 -6.43 10.88 5.59
C GLY A 2 -7.04 10.24 6.83
N GLY A 3 -7.28 8.92 6.79
CA GLY A 3 -7.39 8.00 7.94
C GLY A 3 -8.38 8.26 9.10
N THR A 4 -8.99 9.44 9.23
CA THR A 4 -9.67 9.86 10.46
C THR A 4 -11.12 9.39 10.58
N LEU A 5 -11.72 8.88 9.50
CA LEU A 5 -13.10 8.42 9.51
C LEU A 5 -13.17 6.90 9.65
N SER A 6 -14.01 6.42 10.55
CA SER A 6 -14.44 5.01 10.56
C SER A 6 -15.20 4.67 9.26
N PRO A 7 -15.29 3.38 8.88
CA PRO A 7 -16.07 2.98 7.70
C PRO A 7 -17.51 3.47 7.72
N THR A 8 -18.14 3.55 8.91
CA THR A 8 -19.52 4.04 9.03
C THR A 8 -19.62 5.56 8.90
N GLU A 9 -18.61 6.31 9.34
CA GLU A 9 -18.55 7.76 9.17
C GLU A 9 -18.30 8.12 7.72
N PHE A 10 -17.35 7.43 7.06
CA PHE A 10 -17.13 7.60 5.63
C PHE A 10 -18.39 7.31 4.81
N TYR A 11 -19.11 6.23 5.15
CA TYR A 11 -20.40 5.93 4.53
C TYR A 11 -21.43 7.06 4.73
N ARG A 12 -21.58 7.58 5.95
CA ARG A 12 -22.53 8.69 6.22
C ARG A 12 -22.16 9.94 5.43
N GLU A 13 -20.89 10.31 5.41
CA GLU A 13 -20.39 11.44 4.61
C GLU A 13 -20.60 11.23 3.10
N PHE A 14 -20.40 10.01 2.61
CA PHE A 14 -20.63 9.65 1.21
C PHE A 14 -22.10 9.79 0.84
N VAL A 15 -23.00 9.19 1.63
CA VAL A 15 -24.44 9.27 1.42
C VAL A 15 -24.93 10.71 1.45
N ASN A 16 -24.50 11.49 2.44
CA ASN A 16 -24.88 12.90 2.56
C ASN A 16 -24.35 13.75 1.41
N ARG A 17 -23.11 13.52 0.96
CA ARG A 17 -22.49 14.31 -0.11
C ARG A 17 -23.11 14.04 -1.49
N TYR A 18 -23.49 12.80 -1.76
CA TYR A 18 -23.96 12.36 -3.06
C TYR A 18 -25.47 12.11 -3.13
N ASP A 19 -26.19 12.37 -2.03
CA ASP A 19 -27.64 12.19 -1.91
C ASP A 19 -28.12 10.82 -2.41
N CYS A 20 -27.46 9.75 -1.92
CA CYS A 20 -27.71 8.40 -2.38
C CYS A 20 -28.45 7.53 -1.35
N ASP A 21 -29.54 6.90 -1.78
CA ASP A 21 -30.27 5.93 -0.96
C ASP A 21 -29.66 4.52 -1.13
N ILE A 22 -28.66 4.22 -0.31
CA ILE A 22 -28.00 2.91 -0.28
C ILE A 22 -27.75 2.50 1.16
N SER A 23 -28.08 1.26 1.53
CA SER A 23 -27.76 0.77 2.86
C SER A 23 -26.25 0.55 3.04
N TYR A 24 -25.75 0.68 4.27
CA TYR A 24 -24.34 0.41 4.58
C TYR A 24 -23.89 -0.98 4.11
N TYR A 25 -24.77 -1.98 4.19
CA TYR A 25 -24.47 -3.33 3.72
C TYR A 25 -24.13 -3.37 2.22
N HIS A 26 -24.98 -2.75 1.39
CA HIS A 26 -24.75 -2.68 -0.06
C HIS A 26 -23.56 -1.79 -0.40
N PHE A 27 -23.43 -0.64 0.27
CA PHE A 27 -22.27 0.23 0.13
C PHE A 27 -20.97 -0.52 0.39
N ALA A 28 -20.86 -1.20 1.54
CA ALA A 28 -19.67 -1.97 1.90
C ALA A 28 -19.40 -3.12 0.92
N ALA A 29 -20.45 -3.76 0.40
CA ALA A 29 -20.31 -4.80 -0.62
C ALA A 29 -19.73 -4.24 -1.93
N ILE A 30 -20.21 -3.10 -2.41
CA ILE A 30 -19.69 -2.43 -3.61
C ILE A 30 -18.26 -1.94 -3.37
N TRP A 31 -18.03 -1.25 -2.24
CA TRP A 31 -16.72 -0.69 -1.89
C TRP A 31 -15.63 -1.76 -1.86
N LYS A 32 -15.91 -2.93 -1.26
CA LYS A 32 -14.99 -4.08 -1.24
C LYS A 32 -14.64 -4.62 -2.63
N ARG A 33 -15.55 -4.50 -3.61
CA ARG A 33 -15.33 -4.98 -4.99
C ARG A 33 -14.40 -4.08 -5.81
N LEU A 34 -14.06 -2.89 -5.30
CA LEU A 34 -13.06 -2.02 -5.93
C LEU A 34 -11.63 -2.59 -5.79
N ILE A 35 -11.41 -3.51 -4.84
CA ILE A 35 -10.15 -4.23 -4.71
C ILE A 35 -10.12 -5.39 -5.70
N GLY A 36 -9.21 -5.30 -6.67
CA GLY A 36 -8.94 -6.36 -7.63
C GLY A 36 -8.09 -7.50 -7.05
N GLU A 37 -7.83 -8.48 -7.91
CA GLU A 37 -6.95 -9.61 -7.59
C GLU A 37 -5.46 -9.19 -7.62
N PRO A 38 -4.59 -9.87 -6.84
CA PRO A 38 -3.16 -9.64 -6.92
C PRO A 38 -2.62 -9.93 -8.33
N LYS A 39 -1.63 -9.13 -8.77
CA LYS A 39 -1.01 -9.31 -10.09
C LYS A 39 -0.34 -10.68 -10.18
N THR A 40 -0.58 -11.41 -11.27
CA THR A 40 0.02 -12.73 -11.52
C THR A 40 1.54 -12.67 -11.37
N GLY A 41 2.11 -13.57 -10.56
CA GLY A 41 3.55 -13.62 -10.30
C GLY A 41 4.03 -12.81 -9.09
N ILE A 42 3.20 -11.94 -8.51
CA ILE A 42 3.61 -11.16 -7.32
C ILE A 42 3.96 -12.06 -6.13
N ALA A 43 3.20 -13.14 -5.91
CA ALA A 43 3.41 -14.06 -4.81
C ALA A 43 4.81 -14.72 -4.87
N SER A 44 5.21 -15.14 -6.06
CA SER A 44 6.54 -15.74 -6.29
C SER A 44 7.66 -14.72 -6.08
N LEU A 45 7.48 -13.49 -6.55
CA LEU A 45 8.45 -12.42 -6.32
C LEU A 45 8.61 -12.10 -4.82
N ILE A 46 7.50 -11.96 -4.10
CA ILE A 46 7.52 -11.71 -2.65
C ILE A 46 8.21 -12.85 -1.91
N HIS A 47 7.90 -14.10 -2.24
CA HIS A 47 8.57 -15.25 -1.61
C HIS A 47 10.08 -15.26 -1.86
N ARG A 48 10.52 -14.89 -3.07
CA ARG A 48 11.95 -14.78 -3.39
C ARG A 48 12.65 -13.67 -2.59
N LEU A 49 11.99 -12.52 -2.45
CA LEU A 49 12.56 -11.37 -1.75
C LEU A 49 12.59 -11.58 -0.22
N SER A 50 11.62 -12.30 0.36
CA SER A 50 11.53 -12.48 1.81
C SER A 50 12.69 -13.29 2.41
N GLY A 51 13.42 -14.04 1.59
CA GLY A 51 14.64 -14.75 2.02
C GLY A 51 15.84 -13.85 2.27
N ASN A 52 15.88 -12.64 1.69
CA ASN A 52 17.06 -11.76 1.72
C ASN A 52 16.76 -10.34 2.21
N TYR A 53 15.48 -9.93 2.20
CA TYR A 53 15.06 -8.58 2.53
C TYR A 53 13.94 -8.56 3.55
N THR A 54 13.94 -7.55 4.41
CA THR A 54 12.78 -7.24 5.25
C THR A 54 11.70 -6.63 4.38
N LEU A 55 10.52 -7.26 4.34
CA LEU A 55 9.41 -6.80 3.52
C LEU A 55 8.39 -6.03 4.37
N SER A 56 7.94 -4.89 3.85
CA SER A 56 6.90 -4.07 4.43
C SER A 56 5.87 -3.61 3.39
N VAL A 57 4.63 -3.41 3.83
CA VAL A 57 3.56 -2.81 3.02
C VAL A 57 3.41 -1.35 3.44
N CYS A 58 3.43 -0.43 2.49
CA CYS A 58 3.06 0.98 2.71
C CYS A 58 1.90 1.34 1.78
N SER A 59 0.69 1.47 2.33
CA SER A 59 -0.54 1.54 1.53
C SER A 59 -1.50 2.61 2.04
N ASN A 60 -1.95 3.45 1.11
CA ASN A 60 -3.14 4.27 1.31
C ASN A 60 -4.36 3.36 1.16
N THR A 61 -4.98 3.00 2.27
CA THR A 61 -6.10 2.03 2.28
C THR A 61 -7.04 2.34 3.44
N ASP A 62 -8.14 1.59 3.52
CA ASP A 62 -9.13 1.65 4.58
C ASP A 62 -9.38 0.25 5.19
N PRO A 63 -10.10 0.17 6.33
CA PRO A 63 -10.34 -1.12 7.01
C PRO A 63 -11.07 -2.17 6.17
N LEU A 64 -12.01 -1.77 5.30
CA LEU A 64 -12.77 -2.70 4.44
C LEU A 64 -11.88 -3.25 3.33
N HIS A 65 -11.13 -2.38 2.65
CA HIS A 65 -10.19 -2.77 1.61
C HIS A 65 -9.05 -3.63 2.16
N TRP A 66 -8.48 -3.25 3.30
CA TRP A 66 -7.42 -4.02 3.94
C TRP A 66 -7.89 -5.45 4.28
N ARG A 67 -9.12 -5.61 4.77
CA ARG A 67 -9.68 -6.95 5.07
C ARG A 67 -9.80 -7.82 3.82
N VAL A 68 -10.16 -7.24 2.67
CA VAL A 68 -10.19 -7.97 1.39
C VAL A 68 -8.78 -8.38 0.98
N ALA A 69 -7.82 -7.45 1.04
CA ALA A 69 -6.42 -7.74 0.72
C ALA A 69 -5.85 -8.87 1.61
N GLN A 70 -6.13 -8.87 2.92
CA GLN A 70 -5.71 -9.95 3.82
C GLN A 70 -6.27 -11.32 3.43
N LYS A 71 -7.47 -11.37 2.84
CA LYS A 71 -8.09 -12.63 2.38
C LYS A 71 -7.50 -13.10 1.06
N ASN A 72 -7.29 -12.18 0.11
CA ASN A 72 -6.92 -12.52 -1.26
C ASN A 72 -5.40 -12.65 -1.46
N CYS A 73 -4.60 -11.95 -0.66
CA CYS A 73 -3.15 -11.92 -0.77
C CYS A 73 -2.50 -12.78 0.32
N THR A 74 -2.54 -14.10 0.18
CA THR A 74 -1.96 -15.05 1.15
C THR A 74 -0.47 -14.84 1.38
N PHE A 75 0.25 -14.32 0.38
CA PHE A 75 1.67 -13.97 0.46
C PHE A 75 1.97 -12.82 1.45
N LEU A 76 0.96 -12.11 1.96
CA LEU A 76 1.14 -11.09 3.01
C LEU A 76 1.79 -11.67 4.28
N ILE A 77 1.75 -12.99 4.48
CA ILE A 77 2.47 -13.66 5.58
C ILE A 77 3.99 -13.46 5.53
N ASN A 78 4.55 -13.11 4.37
CA ASN A 78 5.98 -12.83 4.20
C ASN A 78 6.36 -11.39 4.57
N PHE A 79 5.38 -10.55 4.95
CA PHE A 79 5.61 -9.16 5.35
C PHE A 79 5.55 -9.02 6.86
N ASN A 80 6.56 -8.35 7.44
CA ASN A 80 6.65 -8.17 8.89
C ASN A 80 6.04 -6.84 9.36
N PHE A 81 5.93 -5.86 8.46
CA PHE A 81 5.48 -4.51 8.80
C PHE A 81 4.40 -4.01 7.84
N PHE A 82 3.39 -3.35 8.40
CA PHE A 82 2.24 -2.81 7.66
C PHE A 82 2.00 -1.35 8.03
N PHE A 83 2.48 -0.45 7.18
CA PHE A 83 2.27 1.00 7.25
C PHE A 83 0.99 1.37 6.49
N LEU A 84 -0.14 1.25 7.17
CA LEU A 84 -1.47 1.48 6.59
C LEU A 84 -1.96 2.88 6.95
N SER A 85 -2.38 3.66 5.96
CA SER A 85 -2.70 5.08 6.17
C SER A 85 -3.77 5.30 7.24
N TYR A 86 -4.82 4.47 7.29
CA TYR A 86 -5.88 4.57 8.29
C TYR A 86 -5.45 4.21 9.71
N LYS A 87 -4.34 3.49 9.89
CA LYS A 87 -3.78 3.19 11.21
C LYS A 87 -2.82 4.26 11.69
N LEU A 88 -2.10 4.89 10.76
CA LEU A 88 -1.06 5.87 11.05
C LEU A 88 -1.58 7.31 11.02
N ASN A 89 -2.75 7.56 10.43
CA ASN A 89 -3.22 8.91 10.07
C ASN A 89 -2.20 9.68 9.23
N LEU A 90 -1.44 8.96 8.40
CA LEU A 90 -0.47 9.49 7.45
C LEU A 90 -0.79 8.89 6.08
N LEU A 91 -0.70 9.64 5.01
CA LEU A 91 -0.93 9.14 3.65
C LEU A 91 0.22 9.48 2.73
N LYS A 92 0.51 8.60 1.78
CA LYS A 92 1.31 8.97 0.61
C LYS A 92 0.53 10.01 -0.21
N PRO A 93 1.19 11.00 -0.85
CA PRO A 93 2.64 11.20 -0.95
C PRO A 93 3.22 12.09 0.16
N GLU A 94 2.61 12.23 1.33
CA GLU A 94 3.19 13.04 2.40
C GLU A 94 4.45 12.37 2.96
N THR A 95 5.56 13.11 3.06
CA THR A 95 6.86 12.54 3.46
C THR A 95 6.84 11.88 4.84
N ALA A 96 5.93 12.32 5.71
CA ALA A 96 5.75 11.80 7.06
C ALA A 96 5.54 10.27 7.11
N ILE A 97 4.83 9.67 6.15
CA ILE A 97 4.61 8.21 6.15
C ILE A 97 5.91 7.44 5.90
N TYR A 98 6.77 7.96 5.02
CA TYR A 98 8.05 7.33 4.72
C TYR A 98 9.03 7.49 5.89
N HIS A 99 9.04 8.65 6.57
CA HIS A 99 9.82 8.83 7.79
C HIS A 99 9.37 7.88 8.92
N ALA A 100 8.05 7.70 9.09
CA ALA A 100 7.51 6.74 10.05
C ALA A 100 7.92 5.30 9.72
N MET A 101 7.94 4.94 8.42
CA MET A 101 8.43 3.65 7.94
C MET A 101 9.90 3.45 8.26
N ILE A 102 10.78 4.38 7.87
CA ILE A 102 12.23 4.31 8.08
C ILE A 102 12.56 4.17 9.58
N THR A 103 11.90 4.98 10.41
CA THR A 103 12.08 4.97 11.87
C THR A 103 11.68 3.61 12.46
N SER A 104 10.52 3.08 12.05
CA SER A 104 10.00 1.81 12.55
C SER A 104 10.84 0.61 12.12
N LEU A 105 11.36 0.65 10.89
CA LEU A 105 12.26 -0.36 10.34
C LEU A 105 13.70 -0.23 10.86
N LYS A 106 14.01 0.83 11.63
CA LYS A 106 15.36 1.14 12.14
C LYS A 106 16.42 1.10 11.04
N THR A 107 16.09 1.68 9.90
CA THR A 107 16.93 1.70 8.70
C THR A 107 17.25 3.14 8.28
N VAL A 108 17.94 3.31 7.16
CA VAL A 108 18.22 4.59 6.50
C VAL A 108 17.64 4.58 5.08
N PRO A 109 17.25 5.74 4.50
CA PRO A 109 16.60 5.81 3.20
C PRO A 109 17.35 5.07 2.08
N GLU A 110 18.67 5.16 2.07
CA GLU A 110 19.54 4.59 1.04
C GLU A 110 19.55 3.05 1.04
N LYS A 111 19.11 2.43 2.15
CA LYS A 111 18.96 0.98 2.28
C LYS A 111 17.53 0.51 2.00
N CYS A 112 16.65 1.39 1.54
CA CYS A 112 15.27 1.06 1.22
C CYS A 112 15.03 1.10 -0.28
N VAL A 113 14.34 0.06 -0.77
CA VAL A 113 13.69 0.08 -2.08
C VAL A 113 12.18 0.24 -1.88
N PHE A 114 11.58 1.24 -2.50
CA PHE A 114 10.14 1.48 -2.48
C PHE A 114 9.55 1.31 -3.88
N ILE A 115 8.46 0.54 -4.01
CA ILE A 115 7.82 0.26 -5.30
C ILE A 115 6.36 0.71 -5.20
N ASP A 116 5.92 1.54 -6.14
CA ASP A 116 4.56 2.07 -6.17
C ASP A 116 4.12 2.34 -7.61
N ASP A 117 2.82 2.25 -7.88
CA ASP A 117 2.22 2.50 -9.19
C ASP A 117 1.82 3.98 -9.39
N THR A 118 1.97 4.83 -8.36
CA THR A 118 1.64 6.25 -8.41
C THR A 118 2.93 7.10 -8.43
N ARG A 119 3.11 7.92 -9.47
CA ARG A 119 4.34 8.70 -9.69
C ARG A 119 4.65 9.67 -8.56
N GLU A 120 3.63 10.32 -8.02
CA GLU A 120 3.75 11.29 -6.93
C GLU A 120 4.30 10.63 -5.65
N ASN A 121 3.84 9.40 -5.34
CA ASN A 121 4.35 8.61 -4.22
C ASN A 121 5.84 8.28 -4.42
N VAL A 122 6.22 7.87 -5.63
CA VAL A 122 7.61 7.56 -5.97
C VAL A 122 8.50 8.79 -5.86
N GLN A 123 8.04 9.94 -6.38
CA GLN A 123 8.78 11.19 -6.29
C GLN A 123 8.96 11.66 -4.84
N SER A 124 7.93 11.55 -4.01
CA SER A 124 8.06 11.90 -2.59
C SER A 124 8.97 10.94 -1.81
N ALA A 125 9.00 9.66 -2.15
CA ALA A 125 9.96 8.74 -1.53
C ALA A 125 11.41 9.10 -1.92
N LYS A 126 11.63 9.44 -3.21
CA LYS A 126 12.95 9.90 -3.70
C LYS A 126 13.41 11.18 -3.04
N SER A 127 12.52 12.13 -2.78
CA SER A 127 12.89 13.43 -2.20
C SER A 127 13.51 13.33 -0.80
N ILE A 128 13.30 12.20 -0.11
CA ILE A 128 13.92 11.90 1.19
C ILE A 128 15.03 10.84 1.13
N GLY A 129 15.51 10.49 -0.07
CA GLY A 129 16.65 9.59 -0.29
C GLY A 129 16.32 8.11 -0.46
N ILE A 130 15.05 7.71 -0.52
CA ILE A 130 14.68 6.31 -0.77
C ILE A 130 14.91 5.96 -2.25
N HIS A 131 15.48 4.78 -2.52
CA HIS A 131 15.49 4.24 -3.88
C HIS A 131 14.06 3.82 -4.28
N ALA A 132 13.34 4.69 -5.00
CA ALA A 132 11.95 4.42 -5.38
C ALA A 132 11.76 4.13 -6.86
N ILE A 133 10.93 3.12 -7.16
CA ILE A 133 10.63 2.57 -8.47
C ILE A 133 9.14 2.79 -8.76
N HIS A 134 8.84 3.36 -9.92
CA HIS A 134 7.47 3.42 -10.43
C HIS A 134 7.16 2.18 -11.26
N ALA A 135 6.24 1.34 -10.79
CA ALA A 135 5.87 0.10 -11.47
C ALA A 135 4.39 -0.27 -11.24
N ASP A 136 3.67 -0.46 -12.33
CA ASP A 136 2.27 -0.87 -12.39
C ASP A 136 2.09 -2.34 -12.84
N THR A 137 3.18 -3.00 -13.23
CA THR A 137 3.23 -4.32 -13.85
C THR A 137 4.38 -5.13 -13.26
N ILE A 138 4.23 -6.46 -13.21
CA ILE A 138 5.26 -7.36 -12.66
C ILE A 138 6.51 -7.34 -13.53
N GLU A 139 6.35 -7.25 -14.84
CA GLU A 139 7.42 -7.14 -15.81
C GLU A 139 8.29 -5.91 -15.53
N THR A 140 7.66 -4.76 -15.28
CA THR A 140 8.37 -3.53 -14.92
C THR A 140 9.05 -3.66 -13.56
N MET A 141 8.39 -4.24 -12.55
CA MET A 141 9.01 -4.48 -11.23
C MET A 141 10.27 -5.34 -11.35
N LEU A 142 10.18 -6.49 -12.05
CA LEU A 142 11.31 -7.40 -12.24
C LEU A 142 12.47 -6.71 -12.95
N LYS A 143 12.17 -5.99 -14.04
CA LYS A 143 13.18 -5.25 -14.82
C LYS A 143 13.90 -4.22 -13.97
N GLU A 144 13.18 -3.40 -13.21
CA GLU A 144 13.78 -2.33 -12.40
C GLU A 144 14.55 -2.90 -11.21
N LEU A 145 14.08 -3.98 -10.58
CA LEU A 145 14.80 -4.63 -9.49
C LEU A 145 16.10 -5.32 -9.95
N SER A 146 16.13 -5.92 -11.14
CA SER A 146 17.37 -6.48 -11.70
C SER A 146 18.42 -5.42 -12.02
N LYS A 147 18.01 -4.20 -12.43
CA LYS A 147 18.96 -3.10 -12.69
C LYS A 147 19.72 -2.64 -11.45
N ILE A 148 19.16 -2.89 -10.27
CA ILE A 148 19.74 -2.50 -8.98
C ILE A 148 20.24 -3.71 -8.19
N GLU A 149 20.40 -4.85 -8.86
CA GLU A 149 20.99 -6.07 -8.31
C GLU A 149 20.24 -6.61 -7.07
N VAL A 150 18.93 -6.35 -6.99
CA VAL A 150 18.03 -6.95 -5.97
C VAL A 150 17.54 -8.33 -6.41
N LEU A 151 17.51 -8.57 -7.72
CA LEU A 151 17.14 -9.83 -8.37
C LEU A 151 18.27 -10.31 -9.28
#